data_AF-A0ABD3N337-F1
#
_entry.id   AF-A0ABD3N337-F1
#
_cell.length_a   1.000
_cell.length_b   1.000
_cell.length_c   1.000
_cell.angle_alpha   90.00
_cell.angle_beta   90.00
_cell.angle_gamma   90.00
#
_symmetry.space_group_name_H-M   'P 1'
#
loop_
_entity.id
_entity.type
_entity.pdbx_description
1 polymer ?
#
loop_
_entity_poly.entity_id
_entity_poly.type
_entity_poly.pdbx_seq_one_letter_code
_entity_poly.pdbx_strand_id
1 'polypeptide(L)'
;MDSDRAFLFLVHRNHGLLLLYTTRKKSKGPHYQVPGGHVEQDDIDTAANLEQDDQIYAYKICAARELYEETGIDLRRSLDRLHPVQLKSSKEDVTCEYKKRIFLGAEIFDKDLSLQDNRDVLTSSLTQALDKTPPHAMLQLSKEHQGFMFERNLSKAAESLTLHSGGKVSKALSMAVENGEMTRLMGEAVAESESIEGEQAPTPIECNKVIKREIEISSCKETHPNDCHRTYNIYFPQILCEAGDELDQVGTLPLVFAIHCYGCNSQVMLESFTPHANSHNAIIVAPDGLQSSFNGFDCCGYSLSSKIDDVGFFSQIQTTLEEEYSFVKSSFSYGVGWSNGGYMVMYAAKLFKAISPISGYIVDYPDMKEGTGVFFHHSFDDPFVQATGCCNDPDLPSCCCGIFADRCVSVQDVIKDIAQRKNGCDYEVGSVQLVQSYADTKAGITCTTATSESCLANNTICLYDHSGHFNSGSFATSFPMSEQVMDFFATDACNWNKGQWDNQNKECVCPKQGFGGKFCFDSTMKAELPDTAAHEKELPSKAANHVVTGGLLAVTVASCCLVKHKLSAGKRKAKVEHEADEKIELVASET
;
A
#
# COMPACT_ATOMS: atom_id res chain seq x y z
N MET A 1 -16.74 38.73 22.13
CA MET A 1 -16.01 37.80 21.24
C MET A 1 -16.06 38.27 19.79
N ASP A 2 -16.78 39.35 19.49
CA ASP A 2 -17.05 40.01 18.20
C ASP A 2 -15.82 40.36 17.33
N SER A 3 -14.59 40.25 17.86
CA SER A 3 -13.35 40.45 17.10
C SER A 3 -12.63 39.17 16.70
N ASP A 4 -13.09 38.03 17.21
CA ASP A 4 -12.31 36.81 17.32
C ASP A 4 -12.59 35.90 16.12
N ARG A 5 -11.65 34.98 15.86
CA ARG A 5 -11.63 34.14 14.67
C ARG A 5 -11.10 32.76 15.00
N ALA A 6 -11.77 31.71 14.54
CA ALA A 6 -11.23 30.36 14.55
C ALA A 6 -10.62 30.04 13.17
N PHE A 7 -9.51 29.31 13.15
CA PHE A 7 -8.87 28.76 11.96
C PHE A 7 -8.58 27.29 12.17
N LEU A 8 -8.73 26.49 11.13
CA LEU A 8 -8.63 25.03 11.18
C LEU A 8 -7.44 24.54 10.34
N PHE A 9 -6.47 23.89 10.99
CA PHE A 9 -5.43 23.14 10.33
C PHE A 9 -5.94 21.72 10.05
N LEU A 10 -6.45 21.52 8.84
CA LEU A 10 -7.12 20.30 8.41
C LEU A 10 -6.15 19.40 7.64
N VAL A 11 -5.89 18.20 8.16
CA VAL A 11 -4.78 17.33 7.74
C VAL A 11 -5.30 16.00 7.20
N HIS A 12 -4.75 15.53 6.07
CA HIS A 12 -4.96 14.16 5.56
C HIS A 12 -3.60 13.46 5.46
N ARG A 13 -3.39 12.32 6.15
CA ARG A 13 -2.06 11.70 6.31
C ARG A 13 -1.30 11.50 4.99
N ASN A 14 -1.99 11.05 3.95
CA ASN A 14 -1.38 10.71 2.66
C ASN A 14 -1.05 11.93 1.80
N HIS A 15 -1.59 13.12 2.12
CA HIS A 15 -1.61 14.28 1.23
C HIS A 15 -1.09 15.57 1.87
N GLY A 16 -1.20 15.74 3.19
CA GLY A 16 -0.70 16.90 3.94
C GLY A 16 -1.79 17.83 4.46
N LEU A 17 -1.44 19.11 4.63
CA LEU A 17 -2.34 20.16 5.08
C LEU A 17 -3.20 20.69 3.93
N LEU A 18 -4.52 20.82 4.14
CA LEU A 18 -5.45 21.39 3.17
C LEU A 18 -5.30 22.92 3.09
N LEU A 19 -5.05 23.43 1.87
CA LEU A 19 -4.89 24.84 1.54
C LEU A 19 -5.95 25.30 0.53
N LEU A 20 -6.75 26.29 0.91
CA LEU A 20 -7.76 26.93 0.06
C LEU A 20 -7.10 27.94 -0.88
N TYR A 21 -7.46 27.97 -2.16
CA TYR A 21 -6.94 28.95 -3.12
C TYR A 21 -7.90 30.13 -3.31
N THR A 22 -7.49 31.33 -2.90
CA THR A 22 -8.29 32.57 -2.95
C THR A 22 -7.78 33.51 -4.03
N THR A 23 -8.64 33.92 -4.98
CA THR A 23 -8.29 34.92 -6.02
C THR A 23 -9.11 36.21 -5.96
N ARG A 24 -10.17 36.26 -5.15
CA ARG A 24 -11.21 37.31 -5.24
C ARG A 24 -11.12 38.44 -4.20
N LYS A 25 -10.23 38.33 -3.20
CA LYS A 25 -10.08 39.34 -2.13
C LYS A 25 -9.31 40.58 -2.64
N LYS A 26 -10.06 41.57 -3.16
CA LYS A 26 -9.63 42.78 -3.92
C LYS A 26 -8.34 43.52 -3.49
N SER A 27 -7.87 43.36 -2.25
CA SER A 27 -6.65 43.99 -1.72
C SER A 27 -5.40 43.08 -1.72
N LYS A 28 -5.52 41.85 -2.24
CA LYS A 28 -4.43 40.86 -2.33
C LYS A 28 -4.53 40.11 -3.66
N GLY A 29 -3.38 39.76 -4.23
CA GLY A 29 -3.33 38.85 -5.39
C GLY A 29 -3.77 37.42 -5.03
N PRO A 30 -3.72 36.48 -5.99
CA PRO A 30 -3.97 35.07 -5.71
C PRO A 30 -3.06 34.54 -4.59
N HIS A 31 -3.64 33.88 -3.59
CA HIS A 31 -2.91 33.36 -2.43
C HIS A 31 -3.67 32.23 -1.73
N TYR A 32 -2.97 31.51 -0.85
CA TYR A 32 -3.54 30.42 -0.09
C TYR A 32 -4.08 30.86 1.28
N GLN A 33 -5.08 30.12 1.77
CA GLN A 33 -5.72 30.25 3.07
C GLN A 33 -5.92 28.85 3.69
N VAL A 34 -6.25 28.79 4.98
CA VAL A 34 -6.80 27.57 5.62
C VAL A 34 -8.24 27.88 6.01
N PRO A 35 -9.13 26.89 6.17
CA PRO A 35 -10.51 27.15 6.54
C PRO A 35 -10.63 27.96 7.85
N GLY A 36 -11.58 28.89 7.90
CA GLY A 36 -11.92 29.65 9.10
C GLY A 36 -12.12 31.15 8.90
N GLY A 37 -13.14 31.69 9.56
CA GLY A 37 -13.61 33.06 9.38
C GLY A 37 -13.82 33.80 10.70
N HIS A 38 -15.04 34.26 10.97
CA HIS A 38 -15.39 35.03 12.16
C HIS A 38 -16.31 34.21 13.07
N VAL A 39 -16.14 34.36 14.38
CA VAL A 39 -17.07 33.79 15.36
C VAL A 39 -18.29 34.69 15.44
N GLU A 40 -19.46 34.11 15.18
CA GLU A 40 -20.74 34.82 15.16
C GLU A 40 -21.53 34.55 16.46
N GLN A 41 -22.56 35.35 16.73
CA GLN A 41 -23.37 35.18 17.94
C GLN A 41 -24.06 33.81 17.95
N ASP A 42 -24.52 33.34 16.79
CA ASP A 42 -25.13 32.02 16.61
C ASP A 42 -24.17 30.86 16.99
N ASP A 43 -22.85 31.00 16.79
CA ASP A 43 -21.86 29.99 17.23
C ASP A 43 -21.79 29.93 18.76
N ILE A 44 -21.88 31.08 19.43
CA ILE A 44 -21.81 31.25 20.89
C ILE A 44 -23.11 30.76 21.53
N ASP A 45 -24.26 31.16 20.98
CA ASP A 45 -25.58 30.74 21.45
C ASP A 45 -25.76 29.23 21.26
N THR A 46 -25.25 28.66 20.16
CA THR A 46 -25.25 27.19 19.96
C THR A 46 -24.39 26.46 20.99
N ALA A 47 -23.22 27.02 21.38
CA ALA A 47 -22.41 26.44 22.46
C ALA A 47 -23.14 26.50 23.82
N ALA A 48 -23.71 27.65 24.16
CA ALA A 48 -24.41 27.85 25.43
C ALA A 48 -25.64 26.93 25.60
N ASN A 49 -26.39 26.68 24.51
CA ASN A 49 -27.54 25.77 24.50
C ASN A 49 -27.17 24.28 24.68
N LEU A 50 -25.87 23.92 24.64
CA LEU A 50 -25.38 22.56 24.84
C LEU A 50 -24.80 22.33 26.25
N GLU A 51 -24.95 23.29 27.17
CA GLU A 51 -24.48 23.26 28.57
C GLU A 51 -22.96 22.97 28.72
N GLN A 52 -22.15 23.22 27.69
CA GLN A 52 -20.70 23.10 27.76
C GLN A 52 -20.07 24.45 28.14
N ASP A 53 -19.64 24.55 29.41
CA ASP A 53 -19.03 25.75 30.03
C ASP A 53 -17.57 26.02 29.57
N ASP A 54 -17.27 25.72 28.30
CA ASP A 54 -15.95 25.91 27.69
C ASP A 54 -16.05 26.80 26.45
N GLN A 55 -15.38 27.95 26.53
CA GLN A 55 -15.26 28.93 25.44
C GLN A 55 -14.67 28.32 24.15
N ILE A 56 -13.93 27.21 24.23
CA ILE A 56 -13.44 26.48 23.05
C ILE A 56 -14.56 25.97 22.15
N TYR A 57 -15.74 25.67 22.70
CA TYR A 57 -16.79 24.99 21.96
C TYR A 57 -17.44 25.89 20.90
N ALA A 58 -17.60 27.18 21.18
CA ALA A 58 -18.02 28.17 20.19
C ALA A 58 -16.98 28.31 19.05
N TYR A 59 -15.68 28.25 19.38
CA TYR A 59 -14.62 28.25 18.36
C TYR A 59 -14.61 26.97 17.51
N LYS A 60 -14.96 25.80 18.08
CA LYS A 60 -15.16 24.55 17.32
C LYS A 60 -16.35 24.63 16.36
N ILE A 61 -17.49 25.15 16.82
CA ILE A 61 -18.70 25.35 16.00
C ILE A 61 -18.39 26.28 14.82
N CYS A 62 -17.78 27.45 15.10
CA CYS A 62 -17.32 28.39 14.07
C CYS A 62 -16.40 27.72 13.05
N ALA A 63 -15.35 27.00 13.49
CA ALA A 63 -14.41 26.35 12.57
C ALA A 63 -15.07 25.27 11.69
N ALA A 64 -16.01 24.49 12.23
CA ALA A 64 -16.74 23.48 11.47
C ALA A 64 -17.81 24.07 10.52
N ARG A 65 -18.42 25.21 10.88
CA ARG A 65 -19.32 25.99 10.02
C ARG A 65 -18.55 26.57 8.83
N GLU A 66 -17.47 27.30 9.09
CA GLU A 66 -16.61 27.92 8.07
C GLU A 66 -16.01 26.84 7.15
N LEU A 67 -15.55 25.71 7.68
CA LEU A 67 -15.11 24.57 6.86
C LEU A 67 -16.19 24.11 5.86
N TYR A 68 -17.42 23.92 6.33
CA TYR A 68 -18.52 23.48 5.49
C TYR A 68 -18.89 24.54 4.43
N GLU A 69 -18.89 25.83 4.78
CA GLU A 69 -19.20 26.92 3.86
C GLU A 69 -18.08 27.21 2.83
N GLU A 70 -16.82 26.94 3.20
CA GLU A 70 -15.65 27.16 2.33
C GLU A 70 -15.27 25.94 1.49
N THR A 71 -15.68 24.72 1.87
CA THR A 71 -15.26 23.47 1.21
C THR A 71 -16.35 22.41 0.97
N GLY A 72 -17.46 22.44 1.73
CA GLY A 72 -18.47 21.37 1.75
C GLY A 72 -18.14 20.17 2.65
N ILE A 73 -16.95 20.10 3.26
CA ILE A 73 -16.58 19.06 4.23
C ILE A 73 -17.35 19.29 5.54
N ASP A 74 -18.14 18.32 5.99
CA ASP A 74 -19.03 18.49 7.15
C ASP A 74 -18.51 17.79 8.42
N LEU A 75 -17.81 18.55 9.27
CA LEU A 75 -17.42 18.10 10.62
C LEU A 75 -18.35 18.61 11.73
N ARG A 76 -19.49 19.23 11.40
CA ARG A 76 -20.39 19.88 12.40
C ARG A 76 -21.07 18.88 13.34
N ARG A 77 -21.11 17.60 12.96
CA ARG A 77 -21.57 16.47 13.78
C ARG A 77 -20.44 15.73 14.51
N SER A 78 -19.19 16.19 14.38
CA SER A 78 -18.01 15.54 14.97
C SER A 78 -16.99 16.57 15.49
N LEU A 79 -17.48 17.50 16.32
CA LEU A 79 -16.67 18.56 16.96
C LEU A 79 -15.66 18.01 17.98
N ASP A 80 -15.80 16.74 18.37
CA ASP A 80 -14.81 15.96 19.12
C ASP A 80 -13.48 15.84 18.36
N ARG A 81 -13.51 15.72 17.02
CA ARG A 81 -12.34 15.65 16.12
C ARG A 81 -11.58 16.98 15.96
N LEU A 82 -12.11 18.08 16.50
CA LEU A 82 -11.46 19.39 16.45
C LEU A 82 -10.74 19.64 17.76
N HIS A 83 -9.41 19.65 17.73
CA HIS A 83 -8.56 19.75 18.91
C HIS A 83 -7.86 21.13 18.99
N PRO A 84 -7.67 21.73 20.18
CA PRO A 84 -6.86 22.95 20.32
C PRO A 84 -5.41 22.68 19.95
N VAL A 85 -4.84 23.47 19.02
CA VAL A 85 -3.44 23.35 18.61
C VAL A 85 -2.56 24.11 19.60
N GLN A 86 -1.61 23.45 20.26
CA GLN A 86 -0.74 24.11 21.24
C GLN A 86 0.25 25.07 20.54
N LEU A 87 0.06 26.38 20.74
CA LEU A 87 0.94 27.43 20.20
C LEU A 87 1.86 28.05 21.25
N LYS A 88 1.63 27.81 22.55
CA LYS A 88 2.38 28.38 23.68
C LYS A 88 2.82 27.31 24.68
N SER A 89 3.95 27.55 25.34
CA SER A 89 4.62 26.61 26.25
C SER A 89 4.40 26.92 27.75
N SER A 90 3.22 27.42 28.14
CA SER A 90 2.96 27.84 29.54
C SER A 90 1.48 27.81 29.93
N LYS A 91 1.23 27.84 31.25
CA LYS A 91 -0.09 27.86 31.90
C LYS A 91 -0.85 29.19 31.69
N GLU A 92 -1.20 29.49 30.44
CA GLU A 92 -2.27 30.44 30.11
C GLU A 92 -3.54 29.65 29.77
N ASP A 93 -4.72 30.18 30.08
CA ASP A 93 -6.00 29.46 29.93
C ASP A 93 -6.35 29.12 28.46
N VAL A 94 -5.68 29.73 27.49
CA VAL A 94 -5.87 29.45 26.04
C VAL A 94 -4.52 29.29 25.33
N THR A 95 -4.04 28.05 25.31
CA THR A 95 -2.77 27.63 24.67
C THR A 95 -2.78 27.74 23.15
N CYS A 96 -3.97 27.76 22.53
CA CYS A 96 -4.19 27.79 21.08
C CYS A 96 -4.46 29.18 20.48
N GLU A 97 -4.30 30.26 21.27
CA GLU A 97 -4.54 31.63 20.79
C GLU A 97 -3.26 32.34 20.30
N TYR A 98 -3.28 32.89 19.08
CA TYR A 98 -2.23 33.79 18.59
C TYR A 98 -2.79 35.09 18.00
N LYS A 99 -2.72 36.17 18.79
CA LYS A 99 -3.08 37.56 18.45
C LYS A 99 -4.56 37.75 18.09
N LYS A 100 -5.45 37.23 18.95
CA LYS A 100 -6.90 37.10 18.78
C LYS A 100 -7.30 36.23 17.60
N ARG A 101 -6.75 35.01 17.56
CA ARG A 101 -7.10 33.93 16.63
C ARG A 101 -6.90 32.61 17.34
N ILE A 102 -7.92 31.78 17.32
CA ILE A 102 -7.91 30.42 17.85
C ILE A 102 -7.53 29.47 16.72
N PHE A 103 -6.62 28.54 16.99
CA PHE A 103 -6.18 27.55 16.04
C PHE A 103 -6.60 26.16 16.51
N LEU A 104 -7.40 25.50 15.69
CA LEU A 104 -7.85 24.13 15.89
C LEU A 104 -7.20 23.23 14.84
N GLY A 105 -7.06 21.95 15.16
CA GLY A 105 -6.50 20.93 14.29
C GLY A 105 -7.44 19.74 14.21
N ALA A 106 -7.51 19.10 13.03
CA ALA A 106 -8.32 17.90 12.83
C ALA A 106 -7.72 17.02 11.72
N GLU A 107 -7.72 15.71 11.95
CA GLU A 107 -7.47 14.71 10.89
C GLU A 107 -8.75 14.50 10.06
N ILE A 108 -8.60 14.40 8.74
CA ILE A 108 -9.62 13.96 7.78
C ILE A 108 -9.15 12.77 6.95
N PHE A 109 -10.14 12.01 6.49
CA PHE A 109 -10.01 10.78 5.72
C PHE A 109 -10.76 10.91 4.39
N ASP A 110 -10.51 10.02 3.43
CA ASP A 110 -11.15 10.04 2.09
C ASP A 110 -12.70 10.04 2.15
N LYS A 111 -13.28 9.40 3.17
CA LYS A 111 -14.73 9.41 3.42
C LYS A 111 -15.29 10.82 3.71
N ASP A 112 -14.52 11.69 4.38
CA ASP A 112 -14.94 13.05 4.71
C ASP A 112 -14.92 13.97 3.47
N LEU A 113 -14.21 13.55 2.42
CA LEU A 113 -14.20 14.18 1.09
C LEU A 113 -15.32 13.65 0.17
N SER A 114 -16.09 12.64 0.61
CA SER A 114 -17.06 11.93 -0.23
C SER A 114 -18.50 12.44 -0.07
N LEU A 115 -19.06 13.02 -1.13
CA LEU A 115 -20.42 13.61 -1.15
C LEU A 115 -21.54 12.56 -1.32
N GLN A 116 -21.43 11.37 -0.71
CA GLN A 116 -22.39 10.28 -0.97
C GLN A 116 -23.78 10.48 -0.32
N ASP A 117 -23.86 11.16 0.83
CA ASP A 117 -25.00 11.05 1.75
C ASP A 117 -25.97 12.27 1.76
N ASN A 118 -25.90 13.15 0.76
CA ASN A 118 -26.75 14.36 0.69
C ASN A 118 -27.21 14.70 -0.75
N ARG A 119 -28.06 13.84 -1.33
CA ARG A 119 -28.60 14.06 -2.70
C ARG A 119 -29.66 15.16 -2.82
N ASP A 120 -30.24 15.64 -1.72
CA ASP A 120 -31.45 16.49 -1.75
C ASP A 120 -31.19 18.02 -1.75
N VAL A 121 -29.93 18.50 -1.77
CA VAL A 121 -29.64 19.96 -1.68
C VAL A 121 -28.71 20.51 -2.77
N LEU A 122 -27.81 19.70 -3.36
CA LEU A 122 -26.65 20.20 -4.12
C LEU A 122 -26.82 20.36 -5.65
N THR A 123 -28.05 20.44 -6.17
CA THR A 123 -28.30 20.61 -7.62
C THR A 123 -28.18 22.05 -8.16
N SER A 124 -27.87 23.03 -7.31
CA SER A 124 -27.95 24.46 -7.64
C SER A 124 -26.61 25.21 -7.78
N SER A 125 -25.52 24.66 -7.23
CA SER A 125 -24.30 25.46 -6.94
C SER A 125 -22.99 24.92 -7.53
N LEU A 126 -22.95 23.66 -7.99
CA LEU A 126 -21.77 23.11 -8.66
C LEU A 126 -21.64 23.71 -10.07
N THR A 127 -20.61 24.54 -10.26
CA THR A 127 -20.27 25.15 -11.56
C THR A 127 -18.93 24.63 -12.06
N GLN A 128 -18.80 24.52 -13.39
CA GLN A 128 -17.69 23.84 -14.05
C GLN A 128 -16.35 24.53 -13.77
N ALA A 129 -15.30 23.73 -13.54
CA ALA A 129 -13.93 24.22 -13.34
C ALA A 129 -13.49 25.12 -14.52
N LEU A 130 -12.85 26.25 -14.19
CA LEU A 130 -12.47 27.28 -15.17
C LEU A 130 -11.09 27.02 -15.80
N ASP A 131 -10.27 26.16 -15.19
CA ASP A 131 -8.95 25.78 -15.71
C ASP A 131 -9.06 24.66 -16.76
N LYS A 132 -8.14 24.66 -17.73
CA LYS A 132 -8.03 23.66 -18.80
C LYS A 132 -6.65 22.98 -18.83
N THR A 133 -5.85 23.16 -17.78
CA THR A 133 -4.47 22.72 -17.68
C THR A 133 -4.27 21.89 -16.41
N PRO A 134 -4.14 20.55 -16.52
CA PRO A 134 -3.69 19.71 -15.41
C PRO A 134 -2.28 20.15 -14.95
N PRO A 135 -1.94 20.05 -13.65
CA PRO A 135 -2.67 19.37 -12.58
C PRO A 135 -3.69 20.24 -11.82
N HIS A 136 -3.88 21.51 -12.18
CA HIS A 136 -4.61 22.50 -11.35
C HIS A 136 -6.14 22.44 -11.50
N ALA A 137 -6.73 21.24 -11.38
CA ALA A 137 -8.16 20.98 -11.51
C ALA A 137 -8.97 21.48 -10.28
N MET A 138 -9.08 22.80 -10.12
CA MET A 138 -9.75 23.44 -9.00
C MET A 138 -11.28 23.55 -9.22
N LEU A 139 -12.06 22.89 -8.35
CA LEU A 139 -13.52 23.02 -8.27
C LEU A 139 -13.89 24.26 -7.45
N GLN A 140 -14.71 25.18 -7.99
CA GLN A 140 -15.09 26.39 -7.25
C GLN A 140 -16.03 26.04 -6.07
N LEU A 141 -15.46 26.01 -4.87
CA LEU A 141 -16.13 25.61 -3.64
C LEU A 141 -17.12 26.68 -3.14
N SER A 142 -16.70 27.94 -3.13
CA SER A 142 -17.44 29.03 -2.49
C SER A 142 -17.44 30.31 -3.34
N LYS A 143 -17.94 31.42 -2.78
CA LYS A 143 -17.81 32.75 -3.41
C LYS A 143 -16.39 33.29 -3.38
N GLU A 144 -15.57 32.89 -2.41
CA GLU A 144 -14.21 33.41 -2.21
C GLU A 144 -13.11 32.46 -2.72
N HIS A 145 -13.33 31.14 -2.63
CA HIS A 145 -12.35 30.09 -2.92
C HIS A 145 -12.62 29.39 -4.25
N GLN A 146 -11.58 29.24 -5.06
CA GLN A 146 -11.65 28.57 -6.37
C GLN A 146 -11.46 27.06 -6.31
N GLY A 147 -10.98 26.54 -5.17
CA GLY A 147 -10.63 25.15 -4.94
C GLY A 147 -9.75 25.03 -3.69
N PHE A 148 -9.39 23.78 -3.35
CA PHE A 148 -8.33 23.49 -2.40
C PHE A 148 -7.28 22.58 -3.04
N MET A 149 -6.12 22.51 -2.42
CA MET A 149 -5.10 21.48 -2.66
C MET A 149 -4.53 21.04 -1.31
N PHE A 150 -3.75 19.95 -1.30
CA PHE A 150 -2.96 19.57 -0.14
C PHE A 150 -1.48 19.91 -0.37
N GLU A 151 -0.77 20.30 0.69
CA GLU A 151 0.68 20.45 0.72
C GLU A 151 1.24 19.63 1.88
N ARG A 152 2.12 18.67 1.57
CA ARG A 152 2.74 17.75 2.53
C ARG A 152 3.94 18.36 3.23
N ASN A 153 4.61 19.33 2.61
CA ASN A 153 5.69 20.08 3.25
C ASN A 153 5.12 21.26 4.07
N LEU A 154 5.03 21.07 5.38
CA LEU A 154 4.43 22.06 6.29
C LEU A 154 5.15 23.42 6.28
N SER A 155 6.45 23.46 5.96
CA SER A 155 7.20 24.73 5.79
C SER A 155 6.70 25.50 4.55
N LYS A 156 6.57 24.84 3.40
CA LYS A 156 5.96 25.44 2.18
C LYS A 156 4.50 25.84 2.40
N ALA A 157 3.75 25.08 3.19
CA ALA A 157 2.40 25.46 3.58
C ALA A 157 2.40 26.75 4.42
N ALA A 158 3.31 26.88 5.39
CA ALA A 158 3.47 28.11 6.18
C ALA A 158 3.90 29.31 5.32
N GLU A 159 4.80 29.13 4.35
CA GLU A 159 5.20 30.16 3.38
C GLU A 159 4.00 30.61 2.51
N SER A 160 3.23 29.64 2.00
CA SER A 160 2.03 29.88 1.19
C SER A 160 0.95 30.67 1.94
N LEU A 161 0.89 30.53 3.27
CA LEU A 161 -0.08 31.19 4.15
C LEU A 161 0.37 32.59 4.63
N THR A 162 1.50 33.12 4.18
CA THR A 162 2.03 34.45 4.58
C THR A 162 1.05 35.58 4.33
N LEU A 163 0.25 35.51 3.27
CA LEU A 163 -0.81 36.49 2.99
C LEU A 163 -2.09 36.23 3.82
N HIS A 164 -2.31 35.03 4.36
CA HIS A 164 -3.54 34.71 5.08
C HIS A 164 -3.61 35.40 6.45
N SER A 165 -4.72 36.09 6.70
CA SER A 165 -5.00 36.83 7.95
C SER A 165 -3.91 37.85 8.36
N GLY A 166 -3.04 38.23 7.42
CA GLY A 166 -1.87 39.10 7.59
C GLY A 166 -0.72 38.41 8.33
N GLY A 167 -0.16 37.34 7.75
CA GLY A 167 0.99 36.58 8.27
C GLY A 167 0.76 35.74 9.53
N LYS A 168 -0.35 35.96 10.25
CA LYS A 168 -0.55 35.34 11.57
C LYS A 168 -0.91 33.85 11.48
N VAL A 169 -1.54 33.42 10.39
CA VAL A 169 -1.82 31.99 10.15
C VAL A 169 -0.53 31.27 9.76
N SER A 170 0.28 31.85 8.87
CA SER A 170 1.65 31.38 8.58
C SER A 170 2.48 31.17 9.84
N LYS A 171 2.66 32.18 10.70
CA LYS A 171 3.47 32.01 11.92
C LYS A 171 2.80 31.12 12.97
N ALA A 172 1.47 31.05 13.07
CA ALA A 172 0.79 30.09 13.93
C ALA A 172 1.02 28.64 13.44
N LEU A 173 1.00 28.39 12.13
CA LEU A 173 1.36 27.09 11.58
C LEU A 173 2.83 26.76 11.84
N SER A 174 3.75 27.72 11.65
CA SER A 174 5.16 27.52 12.03
C SER A 174 5.30 27.19 13.52
N MET A 175 4.56 27.85 14.42
CA MET A 175 4.56 27.56 15.85
C MET A 175 3.98 26.17 16.16
N ALA A 176 2.95 25.72 15.43
CA ALA A 176 2.39 24.38 15.55
C ALA A 176 3.33 23.29 15.00
N VAL A 177 4.21 23.62 14.05
CA VAL A 177 5.30 22.74 13.58
C VAL A 177 6.46 22.74 14.57
N GLU A 178 6.89 23.93 15.04
CA GLU A 178 7.94 24.12 16.05
C GLU A 178 7.60 23.40 17.37
N ASN A 179 6.32 23.31 17.73
CA ASN A 179 5.81 22.58 18.90
C ASN A 179 5.43 21.11 18.61
N GLY A 180 5.56 20.64 17.36
CA GLY A 180 5.24 19.25 16.97
C GLY A 180 3.76 18.87 16.87
N GLU A 181 2.84 19.81 17.11
CA GLU A 181 1.39 19.59 17.04
C GLU A 181 0.91 19.17 15.64
N MET A 182 1.52 19.73 14.59
CA MET A 182 1.17 19.36 13.22
C MET A 182 1.68 17.96 12.85
N THR A 183 2.84 17.57 13.36
CA THR A 183 3.45 16.25 13.23
C THR A 183 2.55 15.21 13.91
N ARG A 184 2.13 15.48 15.16
CA ARG A 184 1.10 14.70 15.89
C ARG A 184 -0.20 14.55 15.09
N LEU A 185 -0.72 15.62 14.48
CA LEU A 185 -1.93 15.61 13.64
C LEU A 185 -1.75 14.88 12.29
N MET A 186 -0.52 14.75 11.79
CA MET A 186 -0.19 13.92 10.62
C MET A 186 -0.02 12.44 10.97
N GLY A 187 -0.03 12.08 12.25
CA GLY A 187 0.23 10.73 12.75
C GLY A 187 1.71 10.40 12.94
N GLU A 188 2.59 11.39 12.77
CA GLU A 188 4.03 11.31 13.06
C GLU A 188 4.23 11.58 14.57
N ALA A 189 4.90 10.68 15.29
CA ALA A 189 4.96 10.74 16.75
C ALA A 189 5.96 11.81 17.25
N VAL A 190 5.51 12.75 18.07
CA VAL A 190 6.39 13.71 18.75
C VAL A 190 6.56 13.32 20.21
N ALA A 191 7.75 12.80 20.51
CA ALA A 191 8.20 12.48 21.85
C ALA A 191 8.16 13.73 22.76
N GLU A 192 7.57 13.58 23.94
CA GLU A 192 7.48 14.65 24.93
C GLU A 192 8.70 14.60 25.87
N SER A 193 9.25 15.77 26.22
CA SER A 193 10.63 15.87 26.69
C SER A 193 10.80 15.75 28.21
N GLU A 194 11.43 14.66 28.66
CA GLU A 194 12.45 14.74 29.71
C GLU A 194 13.84 14.62 29.07
N SER A 195 14.85 15.26 29.67
CA SER A 195 16.14 15.51 29.02
C SER A 195 17.09 14.31 29.05
N ILE A 196 17.20 13.62 27.91
CA ILE A 196 18.30 12.68 27.62
C ILE A 196 18.95 13.10 26.29
N GLU A 197 20.27 13.18 26.27
CA GLU A 197 21.03 13.46 25.04
C GLU A 197 21.12 12.22 24.16
N GLY A 198 20.68 12.34 22.90
CA GLY A 198 20.89 11.31 21.88
C GLY A 198 19.83 11.33 20.78
N GLU A 199 20.25 11.62 19.55
CA GLU A 199 19.59 11.00 18.40
C GLU A 199 19.73 9.49 18.58
N GLN A 200 18.61 8.76 18.61
CA GLN A 200 18.66 7.31 18.62
C GLN A 200 19.06 6.85 17.22
N ALA A 201 20.37 6.70 17.01
CA ALA A 201 20.93 6.26 15.74
C ALA A 201 20.24 4.95 15.29
N PRO A 202 19.93 4.79 13.99
CA PRO A 202 19.15 3.65 13.50
C PRO A 202 19.81 2.34 13.93
N THR A 203 19.00 1.40 14.41
CA THR A 203 19.50 0.20 15.08
C THR A 203 20.47 -0.54 14.14
N PRO A 204 21.72 -0.82 14.57
CA PRO A 204 22.76 -1.32 13.67
C PRO A 204 22.32 -2.56 12.87
N ILE A 205 22.57 -2.51 11.55
CA ILE A 205 22.19 -3.59 10.63
C ILE A 205 23.14 -4.77 10.83
N GLU A 206 22.67 -5.82 11.52
CA GLU A 206 23.37 -7.10 11.60
C GLU A 206 22.81 -8.06 10.53
N CYS A 207 23.45 -8.12 9.36
CA CYS A 207 23.05 -9.03 8.28
C CYS A 207 23.38 -10.49 8.60
N ASN A 208 22.72 -11.43 7.89
CA ASN A 208 22.86 -12.88 8.07
C ASN A 208 22.52 -13.39 9.49
N LYS A 209 21.83 -12.59 10.29
CA LYS A 209 21.49 -12.87 11.69
C LYS A 209 20.01 -12.60 11.92
N VAL A 210 19.36 -13.47 12.69
CA VAL A 210 18.03 -13.21 13.23
C VAL A 210 18.17 -12.29 14.45
N ILE A 211 17.56 -11.11 14.40
CA ILE A 211 17.50 -10.15 15.49
C ILE A 211 16.08 -10.19 16.05
N LYS A 212 15.91 -10.56 17.33
CA LYS A 212 14.63 -10.39 18.02
C LYS A 212 14.46 -8.93 18.45
N ARG A 213 13.27 -8.38 18.23
CA ARG A 213 12.85 -7.04 18.62
C ARG A 213 11.52 -7.08 19.39
N GLU A 214 11.31 -6.04 20.16
CA GLU A 214 10.14 -5.81 21.01
C GLU A 214 9.51 -4.49 20.59
N ILE A 215 8.19 -4.37 20.64
CA ILE A 215 7.46 -3.16 20.24
C ILE A 215 6.19 -3.01 21.07
N GLU A 216 5.96 -1.79 21.56
CA GLU A 216 4.79 -1.44 22.36
C GLU A 216 3.76 -0.74 21.45
N ILE A 217 2.55 -1.27 21.35
CA ILE A 217 1.52 -0.70 20.46
C ILE A 217 0.93 0.56 21.12
N SER A 218 1.40 1.73 20.68
CA SER A 218 1.07 3.04 21.27
C SER A 218 -0.44 3.36 21.30
N SER A 219 -1.22 2.83 20.35
CA SER A 219 -2.68 2.96 20.28
C SER A 219 -3.44 1.66 20.63
N CYS A 220 -2.84 0.80 21.45
CA CYS A 220 -3.39 -0.50 21.86
C CYS A 220 -4.80 -0.39 22.45
N LYS A 221 -5.66 -1.36 22.11
CA LYS A 221 -7.05 -1.48 22.59
C LYS A 221 -7.34 -2.86 23.19
N GLU A 222 -6.29 -3.62 23.50
CA GLU A 222 -6.41 -5.01 23.92
C GLU A 222 -7.03 -5.15 25.31
N THR A 223 -7.68 -6.30 25.54
CA THR A 223 -8.38 -6.57 26.80
C THR A 223 -7.41 -6.72 27.99
N HIS A 224 -6.16 -7.13 27.72
CA HIS A 224 -5.10 -7.16 28.72
C HIS A 224 -3.94 -6.25 28.30
N PRO A 225 -3.49 -5.30 29.16
CA PRO A 225 -2.41 -4.37 28.79
C PRO A 225 -1.08 -5.03 28.39
N ASN A 226 -0.82 -6.27 28.84
CA ASN A 226 0.38 -7.01 28.45
C ASN A 226 0.35 -7.49 26.99
N ASP A 227 -0.82 -7.54 26.35
CA ASP A 227 -0.99 -7.92 24.94
C ASP A 227 -0.55 -6.78 24.00
N CYS A 228 -0.46 -5.54 24.52
CA CYS A 228 0.11 -4.37 23.82
C CYS A 228 1.62 -4.51 23.55
N HIS A 229 2.30 -5.30 24.38
CA HIS A 229 3.72 -5.59 24.26
C HIS A 229 3.92 -6.80 23.33
N ARG A 230 4.42 -6.55 22.12
CA ARG A 230 4.58 -7.56 21.07
C ARG A 230 6.04 -7.75 20.71
N THR A 231 6.37 -8.93 20.18
CA THR A 231 7.72 -9.22 19.70
C THR A 231 7.72 -9.74 18.27
N TYR A 232 8.77 -9.42 17.54
CA TYR A 232 9.00 -9.93 16.19
C TYR A 232 10.48 -10.20 15.98
N ASN A 233 10.80 -10.99 14.96
CA ASN A 233 12.16 -11.29 14.57
C ASN A 233 12.41 -10.70 13.18
N ILE A 234 13.58 -10.12 12.95
CA ILE A 234 13.97 -9.53 11.66
C ILE A 234 15.30 -10.12 11.20
N TYR A 235 15.43 -10.34 9.89
CA TYR A 235 16.65 -10.79 9.23
C TYR A 235 16.97 -9.85 8.07
N PHE A 236 18.17 -9.27 8.09
CA PHE A 236 18.66 -8.39 7.03
C PHE A 236 19.53 -9.18 6.03
N PRO A 237 19.29 -9.07 4.72
CA PRO A 237 20.11 -9.73 3.71
C PRO A 237 21.50 -9.09 3.62
N GLN A 238 22.50 -9.93 3.32
CA GLN A 238 23.93 -9.60 3.29
C GLN A 238 24.28 -8.32 2.51
N ILE A 239 23.56 -8.04 1.42
CA ILE A 239 23.77 -6.86 0.56
C ILE A 239 23.79 -5.53 1.33
N LEU A 240 22.97 -5.39 2.37
CA LEU A 240 22.89 -4.16 3.18
C LEU A 240 24.19 -3.90 3.97
N CYS A 241 24.92 -4.95 4.33
CA CYS A 241 26.21 -4.86 5.01
C CYS A 241 27.40 -4.81 4.05
N GLU A 242 27.23 -5.27 2.81
CA GLU A 242 28.26 -5.17 1.76
C GLU A 242 28.27 -3.78 1.09
N ALA A 243 27.14 -3.08 1.06
CA ALA A 243 27.04 -1.73 0.49
C ALA A 243 27.80 -0.68 1.31
N GLY A 244 27.82 -0.78 2.65
CA GLY A 244 28.49 0.20 3.52
C GLY A 244 27.98 1.62 3.28
N ASP A 245 28.89 2.54 2.92
CA ASP A 245 28.56 3.93 2.57
C ASP A 245 27.72 4.06 1.28
N GLU A 246 27.61 3.01 0.46
CA GLU A 246 26.83 2.99 -0.79
C GLU A 246 25.39 2.46 -0.61
N LEU A 247 24.86 2.43 0.62
CA LEU A 247 23.53 1.89 0.95
C LEU A 247 22.40 2.47 0.08
N ASP A 248 22.45 3.77 -0.25
CA ASP A 248 21.51 4.44 -1.17
C ASP A 248 21.47 3.82 -2.59
N GLN A 249 22.52 3.10 -3.01
CA GLN A 249 22.58 2.43 -4.32
C GLN A 249 21.94 1.04 -4.32
N VAL A 250 21.74 0.43 -3.14
CA VAL A 250 20.92 -0.79 -3.01
C VAL A 250 19.47 -0.50 -3.40
N GLY A 251 19.00 0.69 -3.03
CA GLY A 251 17.61 1.12 -3.18
C GLY A 251 16.69 0.41 -2.17
N THR A 252 15.39 0.56 -2.40
CA THR A 252 14.37 -0.05 -1.55
C THR A 252 14.31 -1.57 -1.76
N LEU A 253 14.16 -2.34 -0.68
CA LEU A 253 14.08 -3.80 -0.70
C LEU A 253 12.68 -4.32 -0.31
N PRO A 254 12.24 -5.49 -0.84
CA PRO A 254 11.01 -6.15 -0.43
C PRO A 254 11.01 -6.53 1.07
N LEU A 255 9.90 -6.25 1.75
CA LEU A 255 9.70 -6.57 3.17
C LEU A 255 8.75 -7.77 3.32
N VAL A 256 9.30 -8.97 3.51
CA VAL A 256 8.54 -10.23 3.52
C VAL A 256 8.17 -10.61 4.96
N PHE A 257 6.88 -10.51 5.29
CA PHE A 257 6.30 -11.03 6.51
C PHE A 257 6.07 -12.54 6.39
N ALA A 258 6.60 -13.31 7.34
CA ALA A 258 6.57 -14.77 7.36
C ALA A 258 5.86 -15.28 8.64
N ILE A 259 4.56 -15.55 8.52
CA ILE A 259 3.63 -15.74 9.65
C ILE A 259 3.45 -17.21 10.02
N HIS A 260 3.69 -17.55 11.29
CA HIS A 260 3.71 -18.95 11.76
C HIS A 260 2.32 -19.55 12.04
N CYS A 261 2.28 -20.88 12.15
CA CYS A 261 1.10 -21.67 12.47
C CYS A 261 0.62 -21.56 13.94
N TYR A 262 -0.58 -22.05 14.23
CA TYR A 262 -1.13 -22.10 15.58
C TYR A 262 -0.39 -23.15 16.43
N GLY A 263 -0.03 -22.78 17.66
CA GLY A 263 0.80 -23.61 18.55
C GLY A 263 2.29 -23.59 18.21
N CYS A 264 2.70 -22.79 17.22
CA CYS A 264 4.06 -22.66 16.71
C CYS A 264 4.70 -21.33 17.13
N ASN A 265 5.92 -21.08 16.67
CA ASN A 265 6.58 -19.78 16.80
C ASN A 265 7.29 -19.39 15.49
N SER A 266 7.75 -18.14 15.42
CA SER A 266 8.40 -17.52 14.26
C SER A 266 9.57 -18.32 13.65
N GLN A 267 10.30 -19.13 14.44
CA GLN A 267 11.46 -19.88 13.98
C GLN A 267 11.14 -20.82 12.81
N VAL A 268 9.95 -21.46 12.78
CA VAL A 268 9.60 -22.42 11.70
C VAL A 268 9.50 -21.74 10.33
N MET A 269 9.15 -20.45 10.31
CA MET A 269 9.09 -19.63 9.11
C MET A 269 10.48 -19.09 8.76
N LEU A 270 11.26 -18.64 9.76
CA LEU A 270 12.64 -18.18 9.56
C LEU A 270 13.52 -19.26 8.95
N GLU A 271 13.45 -20.50 9.43
CA GLU A 271 14.18 -21.66 8.87
C GLU A 271 13.82 -21.95 7.40
N SER A 272 12.61 -21.57 6.98
CA SER A 272 12.10 -21.80 5.62
C SER A 272 12.49 -20.67 4.66
N PHE A 273 12.46 -19.40 5.10
CA PHE A 273 12.59 -18.24 4.21
C PHE A 273 13.93 -17.49 4.32
N THR A 274 14.62 -17.51 5.47
CA THR A 274 15.96 -16.89 5.58
C THR A 274 17.04 -17.49 4.66
N PRO A 275 17.04 -18.80 4.30
CA PRO A 275 17.99 -19.33 3.31
C PRO A 275 17.87 -18.67 1.93
N HIS A 276 16.70 -18.12 1.60
CA HIS A 276 16.40 -17.48 0.32
C HIS A 276 16.48 -15.94 0.37
N ALA A 277 16.61 -15.34 1.56
CA ALA A 277 16.61 -13.89 1.74
C ALA A 277 17.76 -13.18 0.99
N ASN A 278 18.96 -13.78 1.00
CA ASN A 278 20.13 -13.22 0.31
C ASN A 278 20.01 -13.28 -1.21
N SER A 279 19.57 -14.40 -1.79
CA SER A 279 19.44 -14.52 -3.25
C SER A 279 18.35 -13.63 -3.82
N HIS A 280 17.30 -13.34 -3.06
CA HIS A 280 16.20 -12.47 -3.48
C HIS A 280 16.32 -11.03 -2.93
N ASN A 281 17.45 -10.67 -2.30
CA ASN A 281 17.70 -9.36 -1.70
C ASN A 281 16.51 -8.84 -0.85
N ALA A 282 15.93 -9.71 -0.01
CA ALA A 282 14.69 -9.44 0.70
C ALA A 282 14.89 -9.44 2.22
N ILE A 283 14.19 -8.55 2.92
CA ILE A 283 14.19 -8.46 4.38
C ILE A 283 13.07 -9.36 4.90
N ILE A 284 13.40 -10.29 5.81
CA ILE A 284 12.39 -11.20 6.39
C ILE A 284 11.99 -10.68 7.77
N VAL A 285 10.68 -10.54 7.99
CA VAL A 285 10.07 -10.24 9.29
C VAL A 285 9.22 -11.43 9.71
N ALA A 286 9.47 -12.00 10.88
CA ALA A 286 8.67 -13.10 11.45
C ALA A 286 8.11 -12.66 12.81
N PRO A 287 6.87 -12.13 12.85
CA PRO A 287 6.21 -11.74 14.10
C PRO A 287 5.92 -12.94 15.00
N ASP A 288 5.89 -12.72 16.32
CA ASP A 288 5.41 -13.71 17.29
C ASP A 288 3.92 -13.47 17.61
N GLY A 289 3.09 -14.50 17.42
CA GLY A 289 1.66 -14.50 17.74
C GLY A 289 1.42 -14.69 19.24
N LEU A 290 0.49 -13.93 19.84
CA LEU A 290 0.18 -14.07 21.26
C LEU A 290 -0.34 -15.47 21.57
N GLN A 291 0.25 -16.09 22.61
CA GLN A 291 0.03 -17.49 22.98
C GLN A 291 0.16 -18.46 21.79
N SER A 292 1.12 -18.20 20.89
CA SER A 292 1.33 -18.96 19.65
C SER A 292 0.15 -18.94 18.68
N SER A 293 -0.59 -17.81 18.61
CA SER A 293 -1.75 -17.63 17.74
C SER A 293 -1.87 -16.23 17.15
N PHE A 294 -2.52 -16.12 15.99
CA PHE A 294 -2.92 -14.86 15.37
C PHE A 294 -4.44 -14.81 15.13
N ASN A 295 -5.01 -13.61 15.16
CA ASN A 295 -6.42 -13.35 14.83
C ASN A 295 -6.65 -13.32 13.31
N GLY A 296 -6.59 -14.48 12.67
CA GLY A 296 -6.84 -14.68 11.24
C GLY A 296 -8.33 -14.80 10.88
N PHE A 297 -9.22 -14.11 11.60
CA PHE A 297 -10.68 -14.09 11.44
C PHE A 297 -11.41 -15.44 11.63
N ASP A 298 -11.19 -16.43 10.75
CA ASP A 298 -11.80 -17.77 10.84
C ASP A 298 -10.93 -18.76 11.65
N CYS A 299 -9.71 -18.37 12.03
CA CYS A 299 -8.77 -19.14 12.85
C CYS A 299 -7.92 -18.18 13.71
N CYS A 300 -7.56 -18.46 14.96
CA CYS A 300 -7.99 -19.50 15.90
C CYS A 300 -7.31 -19.22 17.26
N GLY A 301 -7.59 -20.02 18.29
CA GLY A 301 -6.88 -19.95 19.57
C GLY A 301 -7.11 -18.63 20.33
N TYR A 302 -6.09 -18.21 21.10
CA TYR A 302 -6.19 -17.06 21.99
C TYR A 302 -6.49 -15.76 21.22
N SER A 303 -5.70 -15.45 20.20
CA SER A 303 -5.76 -14.17 19.51
C SER A 303 -7.10 -13.91 18.82
N LEU A 304 -7.73 -14.94 18.24
CA LEU A 304 -9.11 -14.86 17.76
C LEU A 304 -10.11 -14.66 18.92
N SER A 305 -10.00 -15.45 19.99
CA SER A 305 -10.96 -15.41 21.11
C SER A 305 -10.95 -14.08 21.88
N SER A 306 -9.78 -13.46 22.00
CA SER A 306 -9.54 -12.16 22.65
C SER A 306 -9.70 -10.98 21.69
N LYS A 307 -9.80 -11.24 20.38
CA LYS A 307 -9.91 -10.26 19.27
C LYS A 307 -8.70 -9.34 19.11
N ILE A 308 -7.50 -9.91 19.26
CA ILE A 308 -6.22 -9.22 19.13
C ILE A 308 -6.08 -8.54 17.77
N ASP A 309 -5.61 -7.29 17.74
CA ASP A 309 -5.36 -6.52 16.51
C ASP A 309 -3.99 -6.86 15.90
N ASP A 310 -3.82 -8.11 15.47
CA ASP A 310 -2.62 -8.56 14.77
C ASP A 310 -2.40 -7.82 13.43
N VAL A 311 -3.45 -7.22 12.86
CA VAL A 311 -3.35 -6.35 11.67
C VAL A 311 -2.71 -5.00 12.04
N GLY A 312 -3.16 -4.38 13.13
CA GLY A 312 -2.54 -3.18 13.70
C GLY A 312 -1.09 -3.43 14.12
N PHE A 313 -0.79 -4.58 14.72
CA PHE A 313 0.57 -5.01 15.04
C PHE A 313 1.47 -5.08 13.79
N PHE A 314 1.03 -5.74 12.72
CA PHE A 314 1.82 -5.83 11.49
C PHE A 314 2.01 -4.45 10.85
N SER A 315 0.97 -3.62 10.81
CA SER A 315 1.05 -2.24 10.31
C SER A 315 2.02 -1.38 11.13
N GLN A 316 2.10 -1.58 12.45
CA GLN A 316 3.04 -0.85 13.31
C GLN A 316 4.50 -1.27 13.01
N ILE A 317 4.76 -2.56 12.75
CA ILE A 317 6.10 -3.00 12.30
C ILE A 317 6.45 -2.36 10.94
N GLN A 318 5.51 -2.32 9.99
CA GLN A 318 5.74 -1.69 8.68
C GLN A 318 6.15 -0.22 8.81
N THR A 319 5.41 0.56 9.61
CA THR A 319 5.72 1.98 9.87
C THR A 319 7.07 2.14 10.53
N THR A 320 7.33 1.45 11.66
CA THR A 320 8.58 1.61 12.42
C THR A 320 9.82 1.20 11.61
N LEU A 321 9.73 0.21 10.73
CA LEU A 321 10.84 -0.16 9.84
C LEU A 321 11.02 0.81 8.67
N GLU A 322 9.96 1.43 8.14
CA GLU A 322 10.04 2.51 7.13
C GLU A 322 10.60 3.82 7.72
N GLU A 323 10.39 4.05 9.03
CA GLU A 323 10.98 5.15 9.80
C GLU A 323 12.46 4.90 10.15
N GLU A 324 12.83 3.68 10.60
CA GLU A 324 14.25 3.34 10.90
C GLU A 324 15.14 3.24 9.65
N TYR A 325 14.60 2.83 8.49
CA TYR A 325 15.41 2.43 7.33
C TYR A 325 14.95 3.06 6.01
N SER A 326 15.85 3.84 5.39
CA SER A 326 15.61 4.48 4.08
C SER A 326 15.20 3.47 2.99
N PHE A 327 15.83 2.30 3.00
CA PHE A 327 15.62 1.17 2.08
C PHE A 327 14.39 0.29 2.38
N VAL A 328 13.54 0.65 3.36
CA VAL A 328 12.26 -0.04 3.63
C VAL A 328 11.11 0.88 3.26
N LYS A 329 10.11 0.38 2.53
CA LYS A 329 8.83 1.07 2.31
C LYS A 329 7.67 0.09 2.48
N SER A 330 6.70 0.44 3.32
CA SER A 330 5.51 -0.35 3.63
C SER A 330 4.75 -0.80 2.37
N SER A 331 4.71 0.04 1.33
CA SER A 331 4.07 -0.28 0.04
C SER A 331 4.67 -1.48 -0.72
N PHE A 332 5.89 -1.91 -0.39
CA PHE A 332 6.56 -3.08 -0.97
C PHE A 332 6.68 -4.24 0.03
N SER A 333 5.67 -4.37 0.90
CA SER A 333 5.54 -5.51 1.82
C SER A 333 4.81 -6.69 1.18
N TYR A 334 5.21 -7.89 1.55
CA TYR A 334 4.66 -9.16 1.08
C TYR A 334 4.36 -10.07 2.28
N GLY A 335 3.37 -10.96 2.16
CA GLY A 335 2.94 -11.82 3.28
C GLY A 335 2.86 -13.29 2.91
N VAL A 336 3.75 -14.13 3.44
CA VAL A 336 3.64 -15.60 3.42
C VAL A 336 3.22 -16.11 4.79
N GLY A 337 2.31 -17.09 4.84
CA GLY A 337 1.83 -17.60 6.11
C GLY A 337 1.32 -19.03 6.03
N TRP A 338 1.62 -19.83 7.05
CA TRP A 338 1.24 -21.25 7.12
C TRP A 338 0.18 -21.52 8.19
N SER A 339 -0.83 -22.34 7.86
CA SER A 339 -1.94 -22.70 8.76
C SER A 339 -2.70 -21.45 9.23
N ASN A 340 -2.83 -21.21 10.53
CA ASN A 340 -3.29 -19.94 11.11
C ASN A 340 -2.58 -18.70 10.53
N GLY A 341 -1.30 -18.80 10.16
CA GLY A 341 -0.60 -17.74 9.44
C GLY A 341 -1.12 -17.51 8.02
N GLY A 342 -1.61 -18.55 7.34
CA GLY A 342 -2.27 -18.46 6.02
C GLY A 342 -3.58 -17.70 6.08
N TYR A 343 -4.42 -18.03 7.07
CA TYR A 343 -5.59 -17.22 7.45
C TYR A 343 -5.19 -15.77 7.75
N MET A 344 -4.13 -15.56 8.54
CA MET A 344 -3.68 -14.23 8.92
C MET A 344 -3.21 -13.37 7.74
N VAL A 345 -2.45 -13.92 6.77
CA VAL A 345 -2.03 -13.14 5.58
C VAL A 345 -3.18 -12.84 4.62
N MET A 346 -4.23 -13.67 4.58
CA MET A 346 -5.47 -13.32 3.88
C MET A 346 -6.27 -12.23 4.61
N TYR A 347 -6.35 -12.27 5.94
CA TYR A 347 -7.05 -11.24 6.72
C TYR A 347 -6.32 -9.89 6.67
N ALA A 348 -4.99 -9.90 6.78
CA ALA A 348 -4.14 -8.74 6.66
C ALA A 348 -3.84 -8.32 5.20
N ALA A 349 -4.51 -8.88 4.18
CA ALA A 349 -4.16 -8.68 2.77
C ALA A 349 -4.07 -7.20 2.32
N LYS A 350 -4.78 -6.26 2.98
CA LYS A 350 -4.62 -4.81 2.75
C LYS A 350 -3.21 -4.28 3.01
N LEU A 351 -2.42 -4.93 3.85
CA LEU A 351 -1.05 -4.50 4.20
C LEU A 351 0.00 -4.93 3.18
N PHE A 352 -0.34 -5.88 2.31
CA PHE A 352 0.62 -6.54 1.42
C PHE A 352 0.30 -6.28 -0.04
N LYS A 353 1.34 -6.23 -0.88
CA LYS A 353 1.23 -6.11 -2.33
C LYS A 353 0.91 -7.47 -2.99
N ALA A 354 1.52 -8.54 -2.49
CA ALA A 354 1.13 -9.90 -2.82
C ALA A 354 1.28 -10.82 -1.60
N ILE A 355 0.51 -11.91 -1.57
CA ILE A 355 0.47 -12.88 -0.46
C ILE A 355 0.62 -14.33 -0.92
N SER A 356 1.11 -15.19 -0.03
CA SER A 356 1.17 -16.64 -0.20
C SER A 356 0.57 -17.36 1.01
N PRO A 357 -0.73 -17.71 0.97
CA PRO A 357 -1.38 -18.52 1.99
C PRO A 357 -1.05 -20.01 1.78
N ILE A 358 -0.61 -20.69 2.85
CA ILE A 358 -0.20 -22.10 2.83
C ILE A 358 -1.05 -22.88 3.84
N SER A 359 -1.86 -23.82 3.36
CA SER A 359 -2.79 -24.63 4.18
C SER A 359 -3.69 -23.81 5.14
N GLY A 360 -4.22 -22.68 4.67
CA GLY A 360 -5.15 -21.84 5.45
C GLY A 360 -5.71 -20.70 4.59
N TYR A 361 -7.04 -20.56 4.53
CA TYR A 361 -7.70 -19.59 3.66
C TYR A 361 -9.07 -19.12 4.16
N ILE A 362 -9.43 -17.88 3.79
CA ILE A 362 -10.71 -17.22 4.12
C ILE A 362 -11.59 -17.18 2.86
N VAL A 363 -12.88 -17.51 3.00
CA VAL A 363 -13.82 -17.54 1.86
C VAL A 363 -14.34 -16.14 1.51
N ASP A 364 -14.75 -15.35 2.49
CA ASP A 364 -15.17 -13.95 2.31
C ASP A 364 -14.05 -13.02 2.78
N TYR A 365 -13.12 -12.70 1.89
CA TYR A 365 -11.92 -11.90 2.16
C TYR A 365 -12.22 -10.39 2.03
N PRO A 366 -12.51 -9.64 3.12
CA PRO A 366 -13.13 -8.32 3.00
C PRO A 366 -12.16 -7.27 2.45
N ASP A 367 -10.93 -7.26 2.98
CA ASP A 367 -10.00 -6.14 2.90
C ASP A 367 -8.93 -6.29 1.81
N MET A 368 -8.99 -7.33 0.96
CA MET A 368 -8.03 -7.50 -0.13
C MET A 368 -8.15 -6.37 -1.17
N LYS A 369 -7.02 -5.76 -1.55
CA LYS A 369 -6.95 -4.70 -2.56
C LYS A 369 -7.08 -5.27 -3.98
N GLU A 370 -7.52 -4.46 -4.93
CA GLU A 370 -7.40 -4.77 -6.35
C GLU A 370 -5.92 -4.83 -6.77
N GLY A 371 -5.57 -5.75 -7.67
CA GLY A 371 -4.17 -5.95 -8.06
C GLY A 371 -3.29 -6.58 -6.96
N THR A 372 -3.86 -7.22 -5.94
CA THR A 372 -3.12 -8.03 -4.97
C THR A 372 -2.76 -9.37 -5.60
N GLY A 373 -1.47 -9.68 -5.73
CA GLY A 373 -1.04 -10.99 -6.22
C GLY A 373 -1.29 -12.09 -5.17
N VAL A 374 -1.68 -13.29 -5.60
CA VAL A 374 -1.85 -14.44 -4.72
C VAL A 374 -1.15 -15.71 -5.24
N PHE A 375 -0.45 -16.41 -4.36
CA PHE A 375 0.17 -17.70 -4.64
C PHE A 375 -0.10 -18.71 -3.51
N PHE A 376 -1.18 -19.48 -3.65
CA PHE A 376 -1.63 -20.42 -2.63
C PHE A 376 -0.93 -21.78 -2.73
N HIS A 377 -0.79 -22.46 -1.59
CA HIS A 377 -0.31 -23.84 -1.52
C HIS A 377 -1.20 -24.66 -0.58
N HIS A 378 -1.75 -25.79 -1.05
CA HIS A 378 -2.68 -26.59 -0.24
C HIS A 378 -2.65 -28.08 -0.62
N SER A 379 -2.62 -28.98 0.36
CA SER A 379 -2.68 -30.43 0.09
C SER A 379 -4.10 -30.97 0.04
N PHE A 380 -4.39 -31.90 -0.88
CA PHE A 380 -5.68 -32.58 -0.94
C PHE A 380 -5.94 -33.48 0.27
N ASP A 381 -4.88 -34.02 0.88
CA ASP A 381 -4.90 -34.87 2.06
C ASP A 381 -4.70 -34.11 3.39
N ASP A 382 -4.79 -32.77 3.39
CA ASP A 382 -4.65 -31.93 4.59
C ASP A 382 -5.75 -32.23 5.63
N PRO A 383 -5.42 -32.83 6.79
CA PRO A 383 -6.41 -33.25 7.77
C PRO A 383 -6.72 -32.16 8.82
N PHE A 384 -6.16 -30.96 8.69
CA PHE A 384 -6.41 -29.82 9.60
C PHE A 384 -7.26 -28.76 8.91
N VAL A 385 -7.02 -28.51 7.62
CA VAL A 385 -7.77 -27.56 6.78
C VAL A 385 -8.08 -28.23 5.44
N GLN A 386 -9.31 -28.72 5.26
CA GLN A 386 -9.69 -29.39 4.01
C GLN A 386 -9.60 -28.43 2.81
N ALA A 387 -8.97 -28.87 1.70
CA ALA A 387 -8.95 -28.11 0.44
C ALA A 387 -10.34 -27.86 -0.20
N THR A 388 -11.37 -28.57 0.27
CA THR A 388 -12.79 -28.44 -0.12
C THR A 388 -13.55 -27.36 0.66
N GLY A 389 -13.00 -26.90 1.80
CA GLY A 389 -13.68 -26.01 2.75
C GLY A 389 -14.79 -26.66 3.58
N CYS A 390 -15.01 -27.98 3.47
CA CYS A 390 -16.14 -28.68 4.11
C CYS A 390 -15.96 -28.96 5.62
N CYS A 391 -15.54 -27.95 6.40
CA CYS A 391 -15.17 -28.10 7.80
C CYS A 391 -16.29 -28.59 8.75
N ASN A 392 -17.56 -28.45 8.35
CA ASN A 392 -18.76 -28.81 9.12
C ASN A 392 -19.60 -29.92 8.45
N ASP A 393 -19.08 -30.61 7.43
CA ASP A 393 -19.77 -31.74 6.80
C ASP A 393 -19.70 -32.99 7.70
N PRO A 394 -20.83 -33.65 8.04
CA PRO A 394 -20.85 -34.78 8.96
C PRO A 394 -20.25 -36.08 8.40
N ASP A 395 -20.11 -36.20 7.08
CA ASP A 395 -19.53 -37.37 6.41
C ASP A 395 -18.01 -37.19 6.12
N LEU A 396 -17.43 -36.04 6.48
CA LEU A 396 -16.01 -35.71 6.28
C LEU A 396 -15.29 -35.37 7.62
N PRO A 397 -13.94 -35.43 7.68
CA PRO A 397 -13.19 -35.07 8.89
C PRO A 397 -13.28 -33.55 9.19
N SER A 398 -13.79 -33.18 10.37
CA SER A 398 -13.91 -31.77 10.77
C SER A 398 -12.56 -31.06 10.80
N CYS A 399 -12.50 -29.80 10.35
CA CYS A 399 -11.28 -28.99 10.44
C CYS A 399 -10.82 -28.79 11.90
N CYS A 400 -9.52 -28.52 12.07
CA CYS A 400 -8.92 -28.45 13.40
C CYS A 400 -9.31 -27.17 14.17
N CYS A 401 -8.87 -27.09 15.42
CA CYS A 401 -8.54 -25.81 16.07
C CYS A 401 -9.69 -24.80 16.28
N GLY A 402 -10.94 -25.21 16.06
CA GLY A 402 -12.12 -24.32 16.07
C GLY A 402 -12.33 -23.54 14.77
N ILE A 403 -11.69 -23.94 13.66
CA ILE A 403 -11.88 -23.35 12.33
C ILE A 403 -13.34 -23.51 11.91
N PHE A 404 -13.96 -22.40 11.53
CA PHE A 404 -15.37 -22.35 11.13
C PHE A 404 -15.50 -22.09 9.62
N ALA A 405 -16.42 -22.83 8.98
CA ALA A 405 -16.89 -22.55 7.64
C ALA A 405 -18.39 -22.89 7.57
N ASP A 406 -19.24 -21.94 7.18
CA ASP A 406 -20.68 -22.12 7.03
C ASP A 406 -21.07 -22.85 5.73
N ARG A 407 -20.13 -22.95 4.78
CA ARG A 407 -20.31 -23.58 3.45
C ARG A 407 -19.02 -24.24 2.96
N CYS A 408 -19.17 -25.36 2.25
CA CYS A 408 -18.11 -25.92 1.41
C CYS A 408 -17.77 -24.96 0.27
N VAL A 409 -16.58 -24.34 0.30
CA VAL A 409 -16.00 -23.63 -0.84
C VAL A 409 -14.53 -24.04 -0.95
N SER A 410 -14.15 -24.60 -2.10
CA SER A 410 -12.80 -25.09 -2.30
C SER A 410 -11.79 -23.95 -2.41
N VAL A 411 -10.54 -24.22 -2.03
CA VAL A 411 -9.42 -23.28 -2.20
C VAL A 411 -9.25 -22.86 -3.67
N GLN A 412 -9.59 -23.74 -4.63
CA GLN A 412 -9.57 -23.43 -6.05
C GLN A 412 -10.68 -22.44 -6.45
N ASP A 413 -11.84 -22.50 -5.82
CA ASP A 413 -12.96 -21.59 -6.11
C ASP A 413 -12.75 -20.22 -5.48
N VAL A 414 -12.17 -20.16 -4.27
CA VAL A 414 -11.72 -18.90 -3.65
C VAL A 414 -10.74 -18.16 -4.57
N ILE A 415 -9.84 -18.89 -5.25
CA ILE A 415 -8.84 -18.26 -6.13
C ILE A 415 -9.41 -17.86 -7.48
N LYS A 416 -10.37 -18.59 -8.04
CA LYS A 416 -11.17 -18.09 -9.18
C LYS A 416 -11.89 -16.80 -8.81
N ASP A 417 -12.44 -16.74 -7.60
CA ASP A 417 -13.18 -15.58 -7.10
C ASP A 417 -12.28 -14.36 -6.88
N ILE A 418 -11.09 -14.53 -6.28
CA ILE A 418 -10.06 -13.48 -6.17
C ILE A 418 -9.60 -13.04 -7.57
N ALA A 419 -9.28 -13.99 -8.44
CA ALA A 419 -8.82 -13.72 -9.80
C ALA A 419 -9.84 -12.89 -10.59
N GLN A 420 -11.13 -13.20 -10.46
CA GLN A 420 -12.23 -12.41 -11.05
C GLN A 420 -12.40 -11.05 -10.35
N ARG A 421 -12.76 -11.05 -9.06
CA ARG A 421 -13.29 -9.88 -8.34
C ARG A 421 -12.23 -8.86 -7.91
N LYS A 422 -10.96 -9.27 -7.75
CA LYS A 422 -9.85 -8.39 -7.33
C LYS A 422 -8.82 -8.17 -8.43
N ASN A 423 -8.72 -9.09 -9.39
CA ASN A 423 -7.66 -9.08 -10.39
C ASN A 423 -8.15 -9.08 -11.86
N GLY A 424 -9.47 -9.10 -12.13
CA GLY A 424 -10.01 -8.93 -13.48
C GLY A 424 -9.69 -10.04 -14.48
N CYS A 425 -9.32 -11.23 -14.02
CA CYS A 425 -8.87 -12.37 -14.84
C CYS A 425 -10.00 -13.13 -15.57
N ASP A 426 -11.08 -12.46 -15.99
CA ASP A 426 -12.12 -13.07 -16.83
C ASP A 426 -11.55 -13.50 -18.20
N TYR A 427 -11.91 -14.71 -18.64
CA TYR A 427 -11.55 -15.28 -19.95
C TYR A 427 -12.72 -15.12 -20.94
N GLU A 428 -13.91 -15.53 -20.51
CA GLU A 428 -15.21 -15.11 -21.10
C GLU A 428 -16.04 -14.47 -19.98
N VAL A 429 -17.03 -13.64 -20.33
CA VAL A 429 -17.79 -12.78 -19.38
C VAL A 429 -18.33 -13.57 -18.18
N GLY A 430 -17.73 -13.35 -17.00
CA GLY A 430 -18.13 -14.00 -15.75
C GLY A 430 -17.46 -15.36 -15.49
N SER A 431 -16.36 -15.70 -16.17
CA SER A 431 -15.69 -17.00 -16.05
C SER A 431 -14.15 -16.89 -16.04
N VAL A 432 -13.52 -17.63 -15.12
CA VAL A 432 -12.06 -17.70 -14.97
C VAL A 432 -11.56 -19.09 -15.36
N GLN A 433 -10.59 -19.14 -16.29
CA GLN A 433 -9.88 -20.37 -16.63
C GLN A 433 -8.60 -20.50 -15.80
N LEU A 434 -8.46 -21.61 -15.06
CA LEU A 434 -7.21 -22.03 -14.46
C LEU A 434 -6.42 -22.89 -15.48
N VAL A 435 -5.19 -22.49 -15.79
CA VAL A 435 -4.29 -23.19 -16.73
C VAL A 435 -3.11 -23.77 -15.95
N GLN A 436 -2.71 -25.01 -16.24
CA GLN A 436 -1.55 -25.63 -15.60
C GLN A 436 -0.27 -24.87 -15.97
N SER A 437 0.37 -24.26 -14.97
CA SER A 437 1.59 -23.46 -15.10
C SER A 437 2.85 -24.23 -14.66
N TYR A 438 2.69 -25.22 -13.77
CA TYR A 438 3.75 -26.13 -13.34
C TYR A 438 3.18 -27.51 -12.98
N ALA A 439 3.97 -28.57 -13.11
CA ALA A 439 3.66 -29.87 -12.50
C ALA A 439 4.94 -30.69 -12.26
N ASP A 440 5.03 -31.31 -11.08
CA ASP A 440 5.96 -32.39 -10.77
C ASP A 440 5.17 -33.64 -10.34
N THR A 441 5.08 -34.60 -11.25
CA THR A 441 4.37 -35.87 -11.07
C THR A 441 5.08 -36.87 -10.16
N LYS A 442 6.31 -36.58 -9.70
CA LYS A 442 7.03 -37.39 -8.70
C LYS A 442 6.86 -36.83 -7.29
N ALA A 443 6.81 -35.50 -7.17
CA ALA A 443 6.52 -34.81 -5.91
C ALA A 443 5.01 -34.73 -5.61
N GLY A 444 4.16 -35.03 -6.59
CA GLY A 444 2.70 -34.93 -6.45
C GLY A 444 2.23 -33.48 -6.38
N ILE A 445 2.84 -32.59 -7.18
CA ILE A 445 2.56 -31.14 -7.17
C ILE A 445 2.01 -30.75 -8.53
N THR A 446 0.82 -30.13 -8.57
CA THR A 446 0.26 -29.50 -9.77
C THR A 446 -0.10 -28.06 -9.47
N CYS A 447 0.49 -27.12 -10.20
CA CYS A 447 0.17 -25.69 -10.06
C CYS A 447 -0.61 -25.17 -11.26
N THR A 448 -1.65 -24.39 -10.97
CA THR A 448 -2.52 -23.76 -11.95
C THR A 448 -2.66 -22.27 -11.69
N THR A 449 -2.63 -21.48 -12.76
CA THR A 449 -2.70 -20.01 -12.72
C THR A 449 -3.94 -19.53 -13.48
N ALA A 450 -4.65 -18.53 -12.95
CA ALA A 450 -5.68 -17.83 -13.71
C ALA A 450 -5.02 -16.86 -14.70
N THR A 451 -5.38 -16.94 -15.99
CA THR A 451 -4.73 -16.17 -17.06
C THR A 451 -5.71 -15.57 -18.05
N SER A 452 -5.69 -14.24 -18.20
CA SER A 452 -6.30 -13.50 -19.30
C SER A 452 -5.49 -12.24 -19.62
N GLU A 453 -5.80 -11.55 -20.72
CA GLU A 453 -5.16 -10.27 -21.08
C GLU A 453 -5.47 -9.13 -20.09
N SER A 454 -6.48 -9.29 -19.23
CA SER A 454 -6.95 -8.29 -18.26
C SER A 454 -6.51 -8.55 -16.82
N CYS A 455 -5.75 -9.63 -16.55
CA CYS A 455 -5.23 -9.93 -15.21
C CYS A 455 -4.32 -8.79 -14.68
N LEU A 456 -4.74 -8.16 -13.57
CA LEU A 456 -3.98 -7.10 -12.89
C LEU A 456 -2.79 -7.63 -12.08
N ALA A 457 -2.83 -8.90 -11.65
CA ALA A 457 -1.79 -9.55 -10.86
C ALA A 457 -1.79 -11.08 -11.10
N ASN A 458 -0.74 -11.75 -10.59
CA ASN A 458 -0.64 -13.20 -10.62
C ASN A 458 -1.62 -13.85 -9.62
N ASN A 459 -2.33 -14.89 -10.06
CA ASN A 459 -3.30 -15.65 -9.28
C ASN A 459 -3.02 -17.15 -9.48
N THR A 460 -2.16 -17.73 -8.64
CA THR A 460 -1.71 -19.14 -8.77
C THR A 460 -2.06 -19.95 -7.53
N ILE A 461 -2.34 -21.24 -7.74
CA ILE A 461 -2.37 -22.25 -6.69
C ILE A 461 -1.49 -23.44 -7.06
N CYS A 462 -0.68 -23.93 -6.14
CA CYS A 462 -0.13 -25.28 -6.16
C CYS A 462 -0.96 -26.20 -5.26
N LEU A 463 -1.45 -27.29 -5.85
CA LEU A 463 -2.11 -28.38 -5.13
C LEU A 463 -1.17 -29.56 -4.99
N TYR A 464 -1.23 -30.22 -3.85
CA TYR A 464 -0.34 -31.30 -3.45
C TYR A 464 -1.15 -32.56 -3.20
N ASP A 465 -0.70 -33.71 -3.69
CA ASP A 465 -1.43 -34.97 -3.55
C ASP A 465 -1.31 -35.55 -2.14
N HIS A 466 -0.09 -35.54 -1.58
CA HIS A 466 0.31 -36.31 -0.39
C HIS A 466 1.29 -35.54 0.53
N SER A 467 0.98 -34.28 0.88
CA SER A 467 1.80 -33.44 1.78
C SER A 467 1.16 -33.18 3.15
N GLY A 468 -0.06 -33.66 3.40
CA GLY A 468 -0.81 -33.41 4.63
C GLY A 468 -0.92 -31.91 4.93
N HIS A 469 -0.50 -31.49 6.12
CA HIS A 469 -0.51 -30.09 6.53
C HIS A 469 0.88 -29.42 6.49
N PHE A 470 1.85 -29.98 5.75
CA PHE A 470 3.26 -29.54 5.76
C PHE A 470 3.90 -29.52 7.17
N ASN A 471 3.56 -30.52 7.99
CA ASN A 471 4.06 -30.71 9.37
C ASN A 471 4.85 -32.02 9.57
N SER A 472 5.22 -32.73 8.49
CA SER A 472 5.99 -33.96 8.58
C SER A 472 7.46 -33.66 8.90
N GLY A 473 7.85 -33.83 10.16
CA GLY A 473 9.17 -33.44 10.67
C GLY A 473 9.23 -31.95 10.99
N SER A 474 9.29 -31.09 9.98
CA SER A 474 9.16 -29.63 10.12
C SER A 474 8.62 -28.98 8.85
N PHE A 475 8.13 -27.75 8.96
CA PHE A 475 7.68 -26.96 7.80
C PHE A 475 8.80 -26.77 6.77
N ALA A 476 9.98 -26.32 7.22
CA ALA A 476 11.17 -26.11 6.39
C ALA A 476 11.70 -27.37 5.68
N THR A 477 11.26 -28.57 6.08
CA THR A 477 11.65 -29.84 5.43
C THR A 477 10.53 -30.51 4.64
N SER A 478 9.26 -30.08 4.82
CA SER A 478 8.11 -30.69 4.16
C SER A 478 7.36 -29.76 3.20
N PHE A 479 7.52 -28.44 3.30
CA PHE A 479 7.06 -27.49 2.29
C PHE A 479 8.16 -27.27 1.23
N PRO A 480 7.98 -27.73 -0.04
CA PRO A 480 9.08 -27.79 -1.01
C PRO A 480 9.22 -26.52 -1.87
N MET A 481 8.46 -25.46 -1.61
CA MET A 481 8.34 -24.30 -2.50
C MET A 481 8.72 -22.94 -1.87
N SER A 482 9.50 -22.95 -0.78
CA SER A 482 9.99 -21.73 -0.12
C SER A 482 10.73 -20.79 -1.07
N GLU A 483 11.50 -21.34 -2.02
CA GLU A 483 12.18 -20.54 -3.05
C GLU A 483 11.18 -19.93 -4.04
N GLN A 484 10.20 -20.70 -4.52
CA GLN A 484 9.24 -20.26 -5.54
C GLN A 484 8.28 -19.19 -5.00
N VAL A 485 7.99 -19.19 -3.70
CA VAL A 485 7.28 -18.09 -3.03
C VAL A 485 8.12 -16.80 -3.03
N MET A 486 9.44 -16.90 -2.84
CA MET A 486 10.35 -15.75 -2.91
C MET A 486 10.56 -15.25 -4.35
N ASP A 487 10.64 -16.15 -5.35
CA ASP A 487 10.60 -15.77 -6.78
C ASP A 487 9.29 -15.07 -7.15
N PHE A 488 8.16 -15.51 -6.61
CA PHE A 488 6.86 -14.88 -6.81
C PHE A 488 6.83 -13.44 -6.28
N PHE A 489 7.28 -13.22 -5.04
CA PHE A 489 7.38 -11.87 -4.47
C PHE A 489 8.41 -11.00 -5.21
N ALA A 490 9.57 -11.55 -5.57
CA ALA A 490 10.61 -10.84 -6.32
C ALA A 490 10.16 -10.47 -7.74
N THR A 491 9.36 -11.34 -8.39
CA THR A 491 8.74 -11.08 -9.69
C THR A 491 7.74 -9.93 -9.61
N ASP A 492 6.83 -9.93 -8.63
CA ASP A 492 5.84 -8.85 -8.46
C ASP A 492 6.54 -7.51 -8.13
N ALA A 493 7.49 -7.52 -7.20
CA ALA A 493 8.34 -6.38 -6.86
C ALA A 493 9.02 -5.77 -8.10
N CYS A 494 9.72 -6.60 -8.87
CA CYS A 494 10.43 -6.16 -10.07
C CYS A 494 9.49 -5.60 -11.16
N ASN A 495 8.31 -6.21 -11.32
CA ASN A 495 7.33 -5.79 -12.33
C ASN A 495 6.67 -4.45 -12.00
N TRP A 496 6.70 -3.98 -10.75
CA TRP A 496 6.01 -2.75 -10.29
C TRP A 496 6.28 -1.53 -11.19
N ASN A 497 7.55 -1.20 -11.44
CA ASN A 497 7.97 -0.13 -12.35
C ASN A 497 8.37 -0.65 -13.74
N LYS A 498 7.78 -1.79 -14.17
CA LYS A 498 8.05 -2.45 -15.46
C LYS A 498 9.50 -2.92 -15.63
N GLY A 499 10.14 -3.34 -14.54
CA GLY A 499 11.33 -4.19 -14.62
C GLY A 499 10.97 -5.58 -15.16
N GLN A 500 11.99 -6.43 -15.35
CA GLN A 500 11.81 -7.84 -15.72
C GLN A 500 12.68 -8.72 -14.82
N TRP A 501 12.06 -9.64 -14.08
CA TRP A 501 12.76 -10.53 -13.14
C TRP A 501 13.41 -11.71 -13.86
N ASP A 502 14.71 -11.89 -13.67
CA ASP A 502 15.46 -13.04 -14.16
C ASP A 502 15.55 -14.10 -13.05
N ASN A 503 14.69 -15.12 -13.12
CA ASN A 503 14.69 -16.25 -12.17
C ASN A 503 16.00 -17.08 -12.18
N GLN A 504 16.85 -16.98 -13.20
CA GLN A 504 18.12 -17.71 -13.25
C GLN A 504 19.24 -16.97 -12.53
N ASN A 505 19.31 -15.64 -12.72
CA ASN A 505 20.34 -14.79 -12.10
C ASN A 505 19.88 -14.16 -10.76
N LYS A 506 18.56 -14.22 -10.46
CA LYS A 506 17.90 -13.59 -9.32
C LYS A 506 18.11 -12.07 -9.27
N GLU A 507 18.01 -11.42 -10.43
CA GLU A 507 18.15 -9.98 -10.58
C GLU A 507 16.96 -9.36 -11.34
N CYS A 508 16.66 -8.09 -11.03
CA CYS A 508 15.64 -7.31 -11.74
C CYS A 508 16.27 -6.41 -12.81
N VAL A 509 15.84 -6.55 -14.07
CA VAL A 509 16.31 -5.73 -15.19
C VAL A 509 15.42 -4.50 -15.33
N CYS A 510 15.92 -3.33 -14.91
CA CYS A 510 15.16 -2.08 -14.95
C CYS A 510 14.99 -1.48 -16.36
N PRO A 511 13.88 -0.77 -16.62
CA PRO A 511 13.72 0.00 -17.86
C PRO A 511 14.77 1.12 -17.93
N LYS A 512 15.25 1.43 -19.14
CA LYS A 512 16.42 2.29 -19.38
C LYS A 512 16.28 3.77 -18.97
N GLN A 513 15.15 4.18 -18.40
CA GLN A 513 14.89 5.56 -17.96
C GLN A 513 14.00 5.55 -16.71
N GLY A 514 14.41 6.31 -15.69
CA GLY A 514 13.57 6.70 -14.56
C GLY A 514 13.79 5.92 -13.26
N PHE A 515 14.13 4.63 -13.33
CA PHE A 515 14.09 3.73 -12.16
C PHE A 515 15.33 2.85 -11.98
N GLY A 516 15.64 2.51 -10.72
CA GLY A 516 16.83 1.78 -10.28
C GLY A 516 16.69 1.21 -8.86
N GLY A 517 17.82 0.89 -8.22
CA GLY A 517 17.84 -0.01 -7.05
C GLY A 517 17.64 -1.48 -7.47
N LYS A 518 17.75 -2.43 -6.52
CA LYS A 518 17.68 -3.88 -6.84
C LYS A 518 16.33 -4.37 -7.39
N PHE A 519 15.26 -3.59 -7.23
CA PHE A 519 13.90 -3.92 -7.70
C PHE A 519 13.25 -2.83 -8.55
N CYS A 520 14.02 -1.85 -9.05
CA CYS A 520 13.51 -0.73 -9.85
C CYS A 520 12.48 0.15 -9.11
N PHE A 521 12.45 0.14 -7.78
CA PHE A 521 11.53 0.97 -7.01
C PHE A 521 11.92 2.45 -7.02
N ASP A 522 13.23 2.73 -7.00
CA ASP A 522 13.77 4.05 -6.66
C ASP A 522 14.03 4.90 -7.91
N SER A 523 13.80 6.22 -7.81
CA SER A 523 14.01 7.13 -8.94
C SER A 523 15.49 7.36 -9.23
N THR A 524 15.93 7.08 -10.46
CA THR A 524 17.31 7.39 -10.91
C THR A 524 17.50 8.88 -11.23
N MET A 525 16.44 9.69 -11.24
CA MET A 525 16.57 11.13 -11.39
C MET A 525 17.00 11.77 -10.07
N LYS A 526 18.31 11.93 -9.90
CA LYS A 526 18.86 12.93 -8.96
C LYS A 526 18.19 14.27 -9.21
N ALA A 527 17.84 14.97 -8.14
CA ALA A 527 17.22 16.29 -8.20
C ALA A 527 18.24 17.37 -8.60
N GLU A 528 18.66 17.35 -9.86
CA GLU A 528 19.40 18.45 -10.48
C GLU A 528 18.50 19.68 -10.61
N LEU A 529 18.45 20.48 -9.54
CA LEU A 529 18.04 21.88 -9.59
C LEU A 529 18.93 22.60 -10.62
N PRO A 530 18.38 23.15 -11.72
CA PRO A 530 19.20 23.84 -12.71
C PRO A 530 19.69 25.18 -12.15
N ASP A 531 20.94 25.20 -11.68
CA ASP A 531 21.59 26.41 -11.17
C ASP A 531 21.99 27.33 -12.34
N THR A 532 21.01 28.08 -12.85
CA THR A 532 21.19 29.01 -13.97
C THR A 532 20.77 30.44 -13.63
N ALA A 533 21.41 31.00 -12.59
CA ALA A 533 21.43 32.45 -12.38
C ALA A 533 22.37 33.13 -13.40
N ALA A 534 21.94 33.29 -14.66
CA ALA A 534 22.71 33.92 -15.73
C ALA A 534 21.90 34.94 -16.55
N HIS A 535 22.53 36.09 -16.83
CA HIS A 535 21.89 37.31 -17.33
C HIS A 535 21.32 37.24 -18.77
N GLU A 536 20.15 37.86 -18.93
CA GLU A 536 19.71 38.73 -20.04
C GLU A 536 19.98 38.36 -21.51
N LYS A 537 18.89 38.22 -22.28
CA LYS A 537 18.50 39.31 -23.20
C LYS A 537 17.05 39.22 -23.69
N GLU A 538 16.34 40.34 -23.62
CA GLU A 538 15.14 40.57 -24.43
C GLU A 538 15.50 40.82 -25.90
N LEU A 539 14.62 40.43 -26.82
CA LEU A 539 14.04 41.28 -27.89
C LEU A 539 12.86 40.50 -28.55
N PRO A 540 12.00 41.10 -29.40
CA PRO A 540 10.58 41.13 -29.04
C PRO A 540 9.64 40.48 -30.05
N SER A 541 8.36 40.40 -29.68
CA SER A 541 7.28 39.93 -30.54
C SER A 541 6.99 40.88 -31.72
N LYS A 542 6.62 40.31 -32.87
CA LYS A 542 5.75 40.92 -33.89
C LYS A 542 5.17 39.82 -34.80
N ALA A 543 4.07 40.14 -35.48
CA ALA A 543 3.23 39.18 -36.18
C ALA A 543 2.92 39.61 -37.63
N ALA A 544 2.17 38.74 -38.32
CA ALA A 544 1.34 38.98 -39.52
C ALA A 544 1.93 38.78 -40.94
N ASN A 545 1.51 37.65 -41.54
CA ASN A 545 0.67 37.55 -42.75
C ASN A 545 1.24 37.52 -44.19
N HIS A 546 0.59 36.63 -44.98
CA HIS A 546 0.43 36.53 -46.45
C HIS A 546 1.66 36.12 -47.30
N VAL A 547 1.66 34.97 -48.03
CA VAL A 547 0.89 34.57 -49.24
C VAL A 547 1.48 35.26 -50.50
N VAL A 548 1.91 34.58 -51.59
CA VAL A 548 1.13 34.02 -52.73
C VAL A 548 1.94 32.96 -53.57
N THR A 549 1.27 31.90 -54.07
CA THR A 549 1.60 30.93 -55.18
C THR A 549 2.96 30.22 -55.35
N GLY A 550 2.89 28.92 -55.72
CA GLY A 550 3.25 28.51 -57.10
C GLY A 550 4.00 27.17 -57.29
N GLY A 551 3.43 26.25 -58.11
CA GLY A 551 4.18 25.14 -58.74
C GLY A 551 3.51 23.75 -58.72
N LEU A 552 3.07 23.25 -59.87
CA LEU A 552 2.81 21.82 -60.12
C LEU A 552 4.10 21.15 -60.63
N LEU A 553 4.36 19.89 -60.26
CA LEU A 553 4.25 18.74 -61.19
C LEU A 553 4.39 17.40 -60.42
N ALA A 554 4.22 16.27 -61.14
CA ALA A 554 4.31 14.91 -60.60
C ALA A 554 4.81 13.91 -61.67
N VAL A 555 4.76 12.61 -61.34
CA VAL A 555 4.73 11.42 -62.25
C VAL A 555 6.07 10.69 -62.54
N THR A 556 6.10 9.38 -62.23
CA THR A 556 6.97 8.26 -62.72
C THR A 556 8.50 8.25 -62.42
N VAL A 557 9.25 7.14 -62.62
CA VAL A 557 9.14 5.71 -62.19
C VAL A 557 10.32 4.89 -62.78
N ALA A 558 10.85 3.93 -61.99
CA ALA A 558 11.66 2.74 -62.35
C ALA A 558 12.89 2.81 -63.29
N SER A 559 14.02 2.31 -62.77
CA SER A 559 14.96 1.35 -63.42
C SER A 559 15.81 0.73 -62.29
N CYS A 560 15.89 -0.58 -62.03
CA CYS A 560 15.96 -1.80 -62.84
C CYS A 560 17.35 -2.06 -63.46
N CYS A 561 18.10 -2.99 -62.86
CA CYS A 561 19.17 -3.76 -63.51
C CYS A 561 19.25 -5.15 -62.88
N LEU A 562 19.41 -6.18 -63.73
CA LEU A 562 19.46 -7.59 -63.39
C LEU A 562 20.71 -8.23 -64.01
N VAL A 563 21.36 -9.14 -63.28
CA VAL A 563 22.27 -10.14 -63.88
C VAL A 563 21.93 -11.53 -63.31
N LYS A 564 21.76 -12.50 -64.22
CA LYS A 564 21.56 -13.95 -63.96
C LYS A 564 22.89 -14.68 -64.29
N HIS A 565 23.16 -15.96 -64.03
CA HIS A 565 22.40 -17.20 -63.70
C HIS A 565 23.35 -18.12 -62.88
N LYS A 566 23.34 -19.47 -62.76
CA LYS A 566 22.65 -20.67 -63.34
C LYS A 566 22.82 -21.80 -62.30
N LEU A 567 21.78 -22.37 -61.69
CA LEU A 567 20.99 -23.54 -62.13
C LEU A 567 21.75 -24.86 -62.40
N SER A 568 21.67 -25.80 -61.44
CA SER A 568 21.48 -27.26 -61.62
C SER A 568 21.23 -27.91 -60.24
N ALA A 569 20.03 -28.28 -59.79
CA ALA A 569 19.07 -29.29 -60.28
C ALA A 569 19.43 -30.75 -59.90
N GLY A 570 18.75 -31.30 -58.88
CA GLY A 570 18.82 -32.72 -58.50
C GLY A 570 17.64 -33.13 -57.62
N LYS A 571 16.87 -34.16 -58.02
CA LYS A 571 15.71 -34.71 -57.29
C LYS A 571 15.93 -36.19 -56.94
N ARG A 572 15.63 -36.58 -55.69
CA ARG A 572 15.00 -37.85 -55.22
C ARG A 572 14.74 -37.68 -53.71
N LYS A 573 13.49 -37.71 -53.24
CA LYS A 573 12.58 -38.86 -53.00
C LYS A 573 13.00 -39.73 -51.80
N ALA A 574 12.05 -39.91 -50.89
CA ALA A 574 12.20 -40.56 -49.58
C ALA A 574 12.43 -42.08 -49.65
N LYS A 575 12.85 -42.63 -48.51
CA LYS A 575 12.62 -44.03 -48.13
C LYS A 575 11.99 -44.06 -46.74
N VAL A 576 10.90 -44.80 -46.60
CA VAL A 576 10.36 -45.27 -45.31
C VAL A 576 10.84 -46.70 -45.17
N GLU A 577 11.15 -47.14 -43.97
CA GLU A 577 11.39 -48.56 -43.68
C GLU A 577 10.83 -48.90 -42.30
N HIS A 578 10.11 -50.02 -42.23
CA HIS A 578 9.64 -50.62 -40.99
C HIS A 578 10.74 -51.47 -40.38
N GLU A 579 10.70 -51.64 -39.06
CA GLU A 579 10.96 -52.95 -38.46
C GLU A 579 9.94 -53.18 -37.34
N ALA A 580 9.56 -54.44 -37.15
CA ALA A 580 8.59 -54.96 -36.19
C ALA A 580 8.91 -56.45 -35.93
N ASP A 581 8.16 -57.11 -35.03
CA ASP A 581 8.29 -58.50 -34.54
C ASP A 581 9.23 -58.66 -33.32
N GLU A 582 8.90 -59.45 -32.28
CA GLU A 582 7.61 -60.02 -31.84
C GLU A 582 7.72 -60.50 -30.36
N LYS A 583 6.60 -60.98 -29.79
CA LYS A 583 6.40 -61.70 -28.52
C LYS A 583 6.37 -60.83 -27.26
N ILE A 584 5.27 -60.75 -26.50
CA ILE A 584 4.33 -61.78 -25.97
C ILE A 584 4.96 -62.60 -24.84
N GLU A 585 4.57 -62.30 -23.60
CA GLU A 585 3.98 -63.32 -22.74
C GLU A 585 2.89 -62.70 -21.84
N LEU A 586 1.82 -63.44 -21.60
CA LEU A 586 0.67 -63.06 -20.77
C LEU A 586 0.59 -64.04 -19.60
N VAL A 587 0.63 -63.54 -18.37
CA VAL A 587 0.19 -64.31 -17.20
C VAL A 587 -0.72 -63.42 -16.35
N ALA A 588 -1.98 -63.84 -16.25
CA ALA A 588 -2.90 -63.42 -15.21
C ALA A 588 -3.30 -64.67 -14.42
N SER A 589 -3.39 -64.53 -13.09
CA SER A 589 -3.96 -65.55 -12.22
C SER A 589 -4.52 -64.89 -10.97
N GLU A 590 -5.76 -65.23 -10.63
CA GLU A 590 -6.51 -64.68 -9.49
C GLU A 590 -6.09 -65.35 -8.17
N THR A 591 -6.07 -64.57 -7.08
CA THR A 591 -6.53 -64.97 -5.73
C THR A 591 -6.90 -63.71 -4.94
#